data_AF-A0A2E3AI97-F1
#
_entry.id   AF-A0A2E3AI97-F1
#
_cell.length_a   1.000
_cell.length_b   1.000
_cell.length_c   1.000
_cell.angle_alpha   90.00
_cell.angle_beta   90.00
_cell.angle_gamma   90.00
#
_symmetry.space_group_name_H-M   'P 1'
#
loop_
_entity.id
_entity.type
_entity.pdbx_description
1 polymer ?
#
loop_
_entity_poly.entity_id
_entity_poly.type
_entity_poly.pdbx_seq_one_letter_code
_entity_poly.pdbx_strand_id
1 'polypeptide(L)' 'MIPLGMKNFKKISDILIDNKINRFEKKNKYILCSNDKIIWLCGLKLDERFKITSKTKSFAELNWKKNIYD' A
#
# COMPACT_ATOMS: atom_id res chain seq x y z
N MET A 1 -0.21 -8.36 2.27
CA MET A 1 -0.01 -7.31 3.32
C MET A 1 -1.18 -7.39 4.29
N ILE A 2 -1.07 -6.80 5.48
CA ILE A 2 -2.22 -6.62 6.38
C ILE A 2 -2.73 -5.20 6.15
N PRO A 3 -3.86 -4.96 5.44
CA PRO A 3 -4.30 -3.60 5.16
C PRO A 3 -4.61 -2.81 6.43
N LEU A 4 -4.32 -1.51 6.44
CA LEU A 4 -4.63 -0.62 7.56
C LEU A 4 -6.11 -0.73 7.98
N GLY A 5 -6.33 -1.00 9.27
CA GLY A 5 -7.65 -1.26 9.87
C GLY A 5 -8.09 -2.72 9.83
N MET A 6 -7.33 -3.62 9.22
CA MET A 6 -7.60 -5.05 9.17
C MET A 6 -6.68 -5.83 10.11
N LYS A 7 -7.13 -7.02 10.54
CA LYS A 7 -6.35 -7.93 11.39
C LYS A 7 -5.63 -9.01 10.60
N ASN A 8 -6.13 -9.35 9.42
CA ASN A 8 -5.68 -10.50 8.64
C ASN A 8 -4.94 -10.10 7.37
N PHE A 9 -4.05 -10.99 6.92
CA PHE A 9 -3.38 -10.84 5.63
C PHE A 9 -4.39 -10.87 4.50
N LYS A 10 -4.21 -9.97 3.53
CA LYS A 10 -4.91 -9.96 2.25
C LYS A 10 -3.91 -9.96 1.11
N LYS A 11 -4.21 -10.74 0.05
CA LYS A 11 -3.40 -10.73 -1.18
C LYS A 11 -3.55 -9.37 -1.85
N ILE A 12 -2.48 -8.91 -2.51
CA ILE A 12 -2.53 -7.66 -3.28
C ILE A 12 -3.59 -7.74 -4.38
N SER A 13 -3.74 -8.90 -5.04
CA SER A 13 -4.82 -9.13 -6.00
C SER A 13 -6.19 -8.79 -5.44
N ASP A 14 -6.49 -9.24 -4.23
CA ASP A 14 -7.81 -9.11 -3.64
C ASP A 14 -8.06 -7.66 -3.22
N ILE A 15 -7.02 -6.97 -2.73
CA ILE A 15 -7.10 -5.52 -2.45
C ILE A 15 -7.39 -4.74 -3.74
N LEU A 16 -6.76 -5.11 -4.86
CA LEU A 16 -7.00 -4.45 -6.15
C LEU A 16 -8.40 -4.71 -6.69
N ILE A 17 -8.91 -5.94 -6.53
CA ILE A 17 -10.27 -6.33 -6.92
C ILE A 17 -11.30 -5.53 -6.11
N ASP A 18 -11.15 -5.46 -4.78
CA ASP A 18 -12.03 -4.65 -3.91
C ASP A 18 -12.10 -3.18 -4.36
N ASN A 19 -10.96 -2.63 -4.81
CA ASN A 19 -10.85 -1.25 -5.29
C ASN A 19 -11.25 -1.11 -6.78
N LYS A 20 -11.84 -2.14 -7.39
CA LYS A 20 -12.28 -2.17 -8.80
C LYS A 20 -11.17 -1.84 -9.80
N ILE A 21 -9.93 -2.18 -9.48
CA ILE A 21 -8.77 -1.94 -10.35
C ILE A 21 -8.67 -3.06 -11.37
N ASN A 22 -8.72 -2.69 -12.65
CA ASN A 22 -8.67 -3.66 -13.73
C ASN A 22 -7.25 -4.19 -13.97
N ARG A 23 -7.13 -5.23 -14.82
CA ARG A 23 -5.84 -5.91 -15.10
C ARG A 23 -4.78 -5.00 -15.71
N PHE A 24 -5.18 -4.00 -16.49
CA PHE A 24 -4.25 -3.09 -17.17
C PHE A 24 -3.69 -2.09 -16.16
N GLU A 25 -4.57 -1.52 -15.33
CA GLU A 25 -4.17 -0.64 -14.23
C GLU A 25 -3.32 -1.35 -13.19
N LYS A 26 -3.62 -2.63 -12.90
CA LYS A 26 -2.87 -3.47 -11.95
C LYS A 26 -1.38 -3.53 -12.28
N LYS A 27 -1.00 -3.59 -13.57
CA LYS A 27 0.41 -3.59 -13.99
C LYS A 27 1.13 -2.28 -13.66
N ASN A 28 0.39 -1.18 -13.57
CA ASN A 28 0.91 0.17 -13.33
C ASN A 28 0.81 0.58 -11.85
N LYS A 29 0.55 -0.36 -10.94
CA LYS A 29 0.52 -0.09 -9.50
C LYS A 29 1.90 -0.30 -8.89
N TYR A 30 2.33 0.69 -8.13
CA TYR A 30 3.57 0.64 -7.38
C TYR A 30 3.33 0.09 -5.98
N ILE A 31 4.28 -0.72 -5.52
CA ILE A 31 4.36 -1.17 -4.13
C ILE A 31 5.67 -0.70 -3.54
N LEU A 32 5.62 -0.22 -2.30
CA LEU A 32 6.80 0.04 -1.49
C LEU A 32 7.05 -1.17 -0.58
N CYS A 33 8.28 -1.66 -0.61
CA CYS A 33 8.74 -2.76 0.23
C CYS A 33 9.89 -2.31 1.12
N SER A 34 9.96 -2.88 2.33
CA SER A 34 11.18 -2.90 3.13
C SER A 34 11.57 -4.37 3.29
N ASN A 35 12.72 -4.72 2.69
CA ASN A 35 13.12 -6.11 2.47
C ASN A 35 11.95 -6.89 1.83
N ASP A 36 11.58 -8.04 2.40
CA ASP A 36 10.52 -8.90 1.88
C ASP A 36 9.10 -8.50 2.33
N LYS A 37 8.95 -7.34 2.99
CA LYS A 37 7.65 -6.89 3.52
C LYS A 37 7.12 -5.72 2.70
N ILE A 38 5.93 -5.90 2.14
CA ILE A 38 5.15 -4.81 1.54
C ILE A 38 4.67 -3.88 2.66
N ILE A 39 5.03 -2.60 2.55
CA ILE A 39 4.64 -1.54 3.49
C ILE A 39 3.44 -0.76 2.96
N TRP A 40 3.44 -0.44 1.67
CA TRP A 40 2.46 0.45 1.08
C TRP A 40 2.14 0.01 -0.34
N LEU A 41 0.84 -0.14 -0.62
CA LEU A 41 0.33 -0.15 -1.98
C LEU A 41 0.04 1.30 -2.37
N CYS A 42 0.93 1.88 -3.18
CA CYS A 42 0.98 3.32 -3.42
C CYS A 42 -0.36 3.86 -3.93
N GLY A 43 -0.86 4.90 -3.27
CA GLY A 43 -2.16 5.51 -3.58
C GLY A 43 -3.40 4.67 -3.22
N LEU A 44 -3.25 3.55 -2.52
CA LEU A 44 -4.38 2.68 -2.14
C LEU A 44 -4.42 2.35 -0.65
N LYS A 45 -3.36 1.73 -0.10
CA LYS A 45 -3.45 1.19 1.26
C LYS A 45 -2.09 0.98 1.92
N LEU A 46 -1.95 1.42 3.16
CA LEU A 46 -0.81 1.14 4.03
C LEU A 46 -0.96 -0.23 4.72
N ASP A 47 0.14 -0.89 5.05
CA ASP A 47 0.16 -2.08 5.89
C ASP A 47 0.02 -1.68 7.39
N GLU A 48 -0.90 -2.32 8.09
CA GLU A 48 -1.25 -2.11 9.50
C GLU A 48 -0.04 -2.14 10.43
N ARG A 49 0.97 -2.96 10.12
CA ARG A 49 2.18 -3.11 10.94
C ARG A 49 3.09 -1.89 10.89
N PHE A 50 2.91 -1.02 9.90
CA PHE A 50 3.72 0.19 9.68
C PHE A 50 2.94 1.47 9.97
N LYS A 51 1.76 1.38 10.57
CA LYS A 51 0.97 2.56 10.94
C LYS A 51 1.70 3.40 12.01
N ILE A 52 1.50 4.70 11.93
CA ILE A 52 1.94 5.62 12.99
C ILE A 52 1.02 5.42 14.20
N THR A 53 1.64 5.35 15.39
CA THR A 53 0.93 5.21 16.67
C THR A 53 1.44 6.26 17.65
N SER A 54 0.79 6.40 18.80
CA SER A 54 1.26 7.27 19.89
C SER A 54 2.64 6.89 20.44
N LYS A 55 3.13 5.67 20.15
CA LYS A 55 4.46 5.19 20.56
C LYS A 55 5.54 5.44 19.50
N THR A 56 5.18 5.92 18.32
CA THR A 56 6.12 6.15 17.21
C THR A 56 7.00 7.36 17.53
N LYS A 57 8.32 7.14 17.62
CA LYS A 57 9.31 8.21 17.91
C LYS A 57 9.88 8.89 16.67
N SER A 58 9.89 8.17 15.55
CA SER A 58 10.41 8.66 14.27
C SER A 58 9.58 8.07 13.15
N PHE A 59 9.37 8.85 12.11
CA PHE A 59 8.62 8.44 10.92
C PHE A 59 9.33 8.91 9.67
N ALA A 60 9.07 8.22 8.57
CA ALA A 60 9.47 8.66 7.23
C ALA A 60 8.22 9.11 6.49
N GLU A 61 8.30 10.26 5.83
CA GLU A 61 7.25 10.74 4.95
C GLU A 61 7.60 10.41 3.50
N LEU A 62 6.65 9.82 2.79
CA LEU A 62 6.81 9.40 1.40
C LEU A 62 5.59 9.87 0.61
N ASN A 63 5.86 10.64 -0.44
CA ASN A 63 4.83 11.20 -1.31
C ASN A 63 4.91 10.52 -2.68
N TRP A 64 3.84 9.80 -3.05
CA TRP A 64 3.71 9.20 -4.38
C TRP A 64 2.67 9.97 -5.17
N LYS A 65 3.06 10.48 -6.34
CA LYS A 65 2.15 11.14 -7.29
C LYS A 65 2.20 10.40 -8.60
N LYS A 66 1.04 10.06 -9.15
CA LYS A 66 0.92 9.57 -10.52
C LYS A 66 1.07 10.76 -11.45
N ASN A 67 2.08 10.77 -12.32
CA ASN A 67 2.13 11.73 -13.42
C ASN A 67 1.08 11.33 -14.46
N ILE A 68 0.26 12.29 -14.89
CA ILE A 68 -0.87 12.08 -15.82
C ILE A 68 -0.48 12.49 -17.27
N TYR A 69 0.79 12.79 -17.52
CA TYR A 69 1.28 13.32 -18.79
C TYR A 69 2.02 12.31 -19.69
N ASP A 70 1.86 11.00 -19.45
CA ASP A 70 2.37 9.94 -20.36
C ASP A 70 1.23 9.29 -21.14
#